data_AF-A0A946UYA7-F1
#
_entry.id   AF-A0A946UYA7-F1
#
_cell.length_a   1.000
_cell.length_b   1.000
_cell.length_c   1.000
_cell.angle_alpha   90.00
_cell.angle_beta   90.00
_cell.angle_gamma   90.00
#
_symmetry.space_group_name_H-M   'P 1'
#
loop_
_entity.id
_entity.type
_entity.pdbx_description
1 polymer ?
#
loop_
_entity_poly.entity_id
_entity_poly.type
_entity_poly.pdbx_seq_one_letter_code
_entity_poly.pdbx_strand_id
1 'polypeptide(L)'
;VVLSDGQIIDSIIYGIAGLLENLPAEASAVGMLVVQTICNFFIPSGSGQAFVTMPIMSPLATLTDVPQQTAVLAFQFGDGFTNMIVPTSALVMGALALGKVPYTAWARFVGPLLLKIFALAIVFLVLSIHIGDDVGFHG
;
A
#
# COMPACT_ATOMS: atom_id res chain seq x y z
N VAL A 1 14.01 13.56 -0.22
CA VAL A 1 14.76 13.85 -1.46
C VAL A 1 15.90 12.85 -1.67
N VAL A 2 16.71 12.51 -0.66
CA VAL A 2 17.84 11.56 -0.82
C VAL A 2 17.43 10.10 -1.15
N LEU A 3 16.26 9.62 -0.71
CA LEU A 3 15.80 8.24 -1.00
C LEU A 3 15.25 8.05 -2.43
N SER A 4 14.75 9.11 -3.07
CA SER A 4 14.33 9.09 -4.47
C SER A 4 15.52 9.16 -5.42
N ASP A 5 16.57 9.91 -5.06
CA ASP A 5 17.80 10.00 -5.87
C ASP A 5 18.69 8.75 -5.76
N GLY A 6 18.47 7.91 -4.74
CA GLY A 6 19.33 6.75 -4.45
C GLY A 6 19.03 5.47 -5.25
N GLN A 7 17.99 5.44 -6.10
CA GLN A 7 17.49 4.23 -6.80
C GLN A 7 17.14 3.03 -5.89
N ILE A 8 17.20 3.18 -4.56
CA ILE A 8 16.96 2.09 -3.60
C ILE A 8 15.48 1.70 -3.61
N ILE A 9 14.59 2.69 -3.57
CA ILE A 9 13.14 2.45 -3.59
C ILE A 9 12.74 1.81 -4.91
N ASP A 10 13.27 2.31 -6.03
CA ASP A 10 13.00 1.76 -7.36
C ASP A 10 13.46 0.30 -7.45
N SER A 11 14.64 -0.03 -6.92
CA SER A 11 15.17 -1.41 -6.89
C SER A 11 14.34 -2.34 -6.02
N ILE A 12 13.84 -1.87 -4.86
CA ILE A 12 12.98 -2.64 -3.97
C ILE A 12 11.63 -2.90 -4.65
N ILE A 13 11.01 -1.87 -5.23
CA ILE A 13 9.73 -2.01 -5.93
C ILE A 13 9.88 -2.94 -7.12
N TYR A 14 10.94 -2.79 -7.93
CA TYR A 14 11.20 -3.63 -9.09
C TYR A 14 11.49 -5.08 -8.69
N GLY A 15 12.28 -5.29 -7.62
CA GLY A 15 12.56 -6.61 -7.08
C GLY A 15 11.31 -7.32 -6.57
N ILE A 16 10.40 -6.59 -5.90
CA ILE A 16 9.13 -7.18 -5.44
C ILE A 16 8.17 -7.38 -6.62
N ALA A 17 8.11 -6.47 -7.59
CA ALA A 17 7.30 -6.63 -8.80
C ALA A 17 7.65 -7.93 -9.55
N GLY A 18 8.94 -8.25 -9.70
CA GLY A 18 9.37 -9.52 -10.29
C GLY A 18 8.98 -10.78 -9.49
N LEU A 19 8.75 -10.66 -8.18
CA LEU A 19 8.23 -11.76 -7.36
C LEU A 19 6.71 -11.94 -7.54
N LEU A 20 5.99 -10.88 -7.92
CA LEU A 20 4.54 -10.88 -8.09
C LEU A 20 4.11 -11.37 -9.48
N GLU A 21 4.94 -11.24 -10.51
CA GLU A 21 4.63 -11.66 -11.90
C GLU A 21 4.22 -13.13 -12.06
N ASN A 22 4.65 -14.03 -11.17
CA ASN A 22 4.36 -15.46 -11.25
C ASN A 22 3.25 -15.92 -10.29
N LEU A 23 2.59 -14.98 -9.60
CA LEU A 23 1.54 -15.27 -8.64
C LEU A 23 0.14 -15.10 -9.25
N PRO A 24 -0.87 -15.85 -8.75
CA PRO A 24 -2.27 -15.61 -9.09
C PRO A 24 -2.68 -14.16 -8.80
N ALA A 25 -3.65 -13.61 -9.56
CA ALA A 25 -4.10 -12.23 -9.46
C ALA A 25 -4.44 -11.81 -8.01
N GLU A 26 -5.07 -12.69 -7.23
CA GLU A 26 -5.41 -12.44 -5.82
C GLU A 26 -4.18 -12.27 -4.94
N ALA A 27 -3.19 -13.14 -5.12
CA ALA A 27 -1.92 -13.08 -4.39
C ALA A 27 -1.10 -11.85 -4.83
N SER A 28 -1.15 -11.51 -6.11
CA SER A 28 -0.52 -10.31 -6.67
C SER A 28 -1.12 -9.03 -6.11
N ALA A 29 -2.45 -8.94 -6.00
CA ALA A 29 -3.13 -7.78 -5.40
C ALA A 29 -2.80 -7.61 -3.91
N VAL A 30 -2.73 -8.71 -3.15
CA VAL A 30 -2.27 -8.67 -1.75
C VAL A 30 -0.79 -8.27 -1.68
N GLY A 31 0.04 -8.76 -2.60
CA GLY A 31 1.43 -8.36 -2.75
C GLY A 31 1.59 -6.86 -2.99
N MET A 32 0.77 -6.29 -3.89
CA MET A 32 0.73 -4.85 -4.14
C MET A 32 0.38 -4.07 -2.87
N LEU A 33 -0.59 -4.53 -2.07
CA LEU A 33 -0.92 -3.91 -0.78
C LEU A 33 0.30 -3.88 0.15
N VAL A 34 1.03 -5.01 0.26
CA VAL A 34 2.23 -5.10 1.11
C VAL A 34 3.33 -4.15 0.62
N VAL A 35 3.59 -4.11 -0.69
CA VAL A 35 4.58 -3.17 -1.26
C VAL A 35 4.20 -1.74 -0.93
N GLN A 36 2.93 -1.37 -1.09
CA GLN A 36 2.46 -0.02 -0.83
C GLN A 36 2.55 0.34 0.66
N THR A 37 2.27 -0.60 1.56
CA THR A 37 2.50 -0.43 3.00
C THR A 37 3.98 -0.20 3.33
N ILE A 38 4.90 -0.96 2.72
CA ILE A 38 6.34 -0.79 2.92
C ILE A 38 6.80 0.56 2.36
N CYS A 39 6.38 0.92 1.15
CA CYS A 39 6.70 2.20 0.54
C CYS A 39 6.20 3.38 1.37
N ASN A 40 5.00 3.27 1.96
CA ASN A 40 4.42 4.31 2.80
C ASN A 40 5.27 4.63 4.04
N PHE A 41 5.98 3.64 4.58
CA PHE A 41 6.92 3.87 5.68
C PHE A 41 8.04 4.85 5.31
N PHE A 42 8.51 4.79 4.06
CA PHE A 42 9.57 5.67 3.54
C PHE A 42 9.05 6.99 2.95
N ILE A 43 7.86 6.95 2.34
CA ILE A 43 7.21 8.10 1.70
C ILE A 43 5.80 8.25 2.30
N PRO A 44 5.65 8.80 3.52
CA PRO A 44 4.37 8.99 4.18
C PRO A 44 3.64 10.22 3.58
N SER A 45 3.29 10.12 2.30
CA SER A 45 2.58 11.14 1.52
C SER A 45 1.88 10.46 0.36
N GLY A 46 0.55 10.46 0.36
CA GLY A 46 -0.24 9.76 -0.67
C GLY A 46 0.09 10.23 -2.09
N SER A 47 0.19 11.54 -2.35
CA SER A 47 0.52 12.03 -3.70
C SER A 47 1.97 11.72 -4.11
N GLY A 48 2.92 11.85 -3.18
CA GLY A 48 4.33 11.53 -3.43
C GLY A 48 4.56 10.03 -3.65
N GLN A 49 3.89 9.19 -2.87
CA GLN A 49 3.95 7.75 -3.02
C GLN A 49 3.27 7.30 -4.32
N ALA A 50 2.11 7.84 -4.66
CA ALA A 50 1.42 7.51 -5.92
C ALA A 50 2.29 7.87 -7.14
N PHE A 51 2.92 9.04 -7.11
CA PHE A 51 3.81 9.49 -8.18
C PHE A 51 4.97 8.52 -8.44
N VAL A 52 5.54 7.92 -7.40
CA VAL A 52 6.67 6.99 -7.51
C VAL A 52 6.22 5.56 -7.82
N THR A 53 5.15 5.09 -7.18
CA THR A 53 4.79 3.66 -7.17
C THR A 53 3.83 3.28 -8.30
N MET A 54 2.86 4.13 -8.65
CA MET A 54 1.81 3.80 -9.62
C MET A 54 2.32 3.57 -11.05
N PRO A 55 3.35 4.28 -11.56
CA PRO A 55 3.92 3.99 -12.87
C PRO A 55 4.49 2.57 -13.00
N ILE A 56 4.88 1.94 -11.88
CA ILE A 56 5.38 0.55 -11.85
C ILE A 56 4.24 -0.43 -11.56
N MET A 57 3.30 -0.06 -10.67
CA MET A 57 2.16 -0.91 -10.30
C MET A 57 1.15 -1.07 -11.44
N SER A 58 0.99 -0.05 -12.28
CA SER A 58 0.09 -0.12 -13.43
C SER A 58 0.46 -1.23 -14.42
N PRO A 59 1.69 -1.28 -14.99
CA PRO A 59 2.07 -2.38 -15.87
C PRO A 59 2.13 -3.73 -15.14
N LEU A 60 2.50 -3.76 -13.85
CA LEU A 60 2.46 -5.00 -13.07
C LEU A 60 1.04 -5.55 -12.93
N ALA A 61 0.05 -4.68 -12.75
CA ALA A 61 -1.36 -5.07 -12.68
C ALA A 61 -1.81 -5.72 -13.99
N THR A 62 -1.46 -5.13 -15.13
CA THR A 62 -1.73 -5.73 -16.44
C THR A 62 -1.00 -7.08 -16.63
N LEU A 63 0.23 -7.23 -16.15
CA LEU A 63 1.00 -8.48 -16.26
C LEU A 63 0.50 -9.60 -15.35
N THR A 64 -0.16 -9.26 -14.24
CA THR A 64 -0.67 -10.22 -13.25
C THR A 64 -2.18 -10.41 -13.32
N ASP A 65 -2.82 -9.91 -14.39
CA ASP A 65 -4.27 -9.89 -14.60
C ASP A 65 -5.05 -9.27 -13.44
N VAL A 66 -4.43 -8.33 -12.70
CA VAL A 66 -5.08 -7.57 -11.64
C VAL A 66 -5.77 -6.35 -12.25
N PRO A 67 -7.07 -6.11 -12.00
CA PRO A 67 -7.75 -4.91 -12.49
C PRO A 67 -7.08 -3.63 -11.98
N GLN A 68 -6.94 -2.61 -12.84
CA GLN A 68 -6.27 -1.35 -12.44
C GLN A 68 -6.89 -0.69 -11.20
N GLN A 69 -8.22 -0.75 -11.08
CA GLN A 69 -8.95 -0.28 -9.91
C GLN A 69 -8.53 -1.01 -8.62
N THR A 70 -8.25 -2.31 -8.69
CA THR A 70 -7.75 -3.11 -7.57
C THR A 70 -6.34 -2.68 -7.19
N ALA A 71 -5.47 -2.38 -8.16
CA ALA A 71 -4.14 -1.82 -7.89
C ALA A 71 -4.23 -0.44 -7.20
N VAL A 72 -5.17 0.42 -7.62
CA VAL A 72 -5.45 1.70 -6.96
C VAL A 72 -6.02 1.50 -5.54
N LEU A 73 -6.89 0.51 -5.32
CA LEU A 73 -7.39 0.16 -3.99
C LEU A 73 -6.26 -0.35 -3.08
N ALA A 74 -5.36 -1.20 -3.61
CA ALA A 74 -4.21 -1.69 -2.88
C ALA A 74 -3.30 -0.54 -2.44
N PHE A 75 -3.08 0.45 -3.32
CA PHE A 75 -2.41 1.70 -2.98
C PHE A 75 -3.14 2.49 -1.88
N GLN A 76 -4.44 2.75 -2.03
CA GLN A 76 -5.21 3.56 -1.08
C GLN A 76 -5.27 2.91 0.32
N PHE A 77 -5.43 1.60 0.38
CA PHE A 77 -5.39 0.83 1.62
C PHE A 77 -3.98 0.83 2.23
N GLY A 78 -2.95 0.63 1.41
CA GLY A 78 -1.56 0.66 1.84
C GLY A 78 -1.16 2.02 2.41
N ASP A 79 -1.42 3.11 1.70
CA ASP A 79 -1.11 4.48 2.16
C ASP A 79 -2.02 4.87 3.34
N GLY A 80 -3.32 4.75 3.20
CA GLY A 80 -4.28 5.26 4.19
C GLY A 80 -4.19 4.58 5.55
N PHE A 81 -4.06 3.26 5.60
CA PHE A 81 -4.03 2.52 6.87
C PHE A 81 -2.67 2.66 7.56
N THR A 82 -1.57 2.60 6.81
CA THR A 82 -0.23 2.64 7.40
C THR A 82 0.09 4.04 7.95
N ASN A 83 -0.48 5.10 7.36
CA ASN A 83 -0.41 6.46 7.90
C ASN A 83 -0.99 6.62 9.32
N MET A 84 -1.75 5.66 9.85
CA MET A 84 -2.27 5.69 11.22
C MET A 84 -1.22 5.33 12.29
N ILE A 85 -0.12 4.67 11.91
CA ILE A 85 0.90 4.16 12.84
C ILE A 85 2.32 4.61 12.50
N VAL A 86 2.59 5.00 11.26
CA VAL A 86 3.94 5.36 10.81
C VAL A 86 4.46 6.59 11.57
N PRO A 87 5.62 6.49 12.25
CA PRO A 87 6.13 7.58 13.09
C PRO A 87 6.67 8.75 12.28
N THR A 88 6.85 8.58 10.97
CA THR A 88 7.23 9.66 10.04
C THR A 88 6.00 10.43 9.52
N SER A 89 4.77 10.02 9.85
CA SER A 89 3.55 10.75 9.51
C SER A 89 3.40 12.00 10.37
N ALA A 90 3.53 13.17 9.73
CA ALA A 90 3.41 14.46 10.41
C ALA A 90 2.03 14.65 11.07
N LEU A 91 0.98 14.09 10.47
CA LEU A 91 -0.39 14.16 11.00
C LEU A 91 -0.51 13.40 12.32
N VAL A 92 -0.06 12.13 12.35
CA VAL A 92 -0.13 11.31 13.57
C VAL A 92 0.75 11.88 14.66
N MET A 93 2.00 12.21 14.35
CA MET A 93 2.92 12.75 15.35
C MET A 93 2.46 14.11 15.88
N GLY A 94 1.88 14.96 15.03
CA GLY A 94 1.27 16.23 15.42
C GLY A 94 0.06 16.04 16.35
N ALA A 95 -0.85 15.13 16.00
CA ALA A 95 -2.01 14.82 16.82
C ALA A 95 -1.62 14.25 18.20
N LEU A 96 -0.64 13.34 18.24
CA LEU A 96 -0.14 12.76 19.49
C LEU A 96 0.55 13.80 20.37
N ALA A 97 1.32 14.71 19.78
CA ALA A 97 1.96 15.81 20.50
C ALA A 97 0.93 16.75 21.13
N LEU A 98 -0.11 17.13 20.39
CA LEU A 98 -1.22 17.95 20.90
C LEU A 98 -2.00 17.24 22.01
N GLY A 99 -2.25 15.94 21.85
CA GLY A 99 -2.94 15.10 22.84
C GLY A 99 -2.08 14.69 24.03
N LYS A 100 -0.77 15.00 24.04
CA LYS A 100 0.22 14.54 25.02
C LYS A 100 0.22 13.00 25.20
N VAL A 101 -0.03 12.27 24.11
CA VAL A 101 -0.07 10.80 24.11
C VAL A 101 1.29 10.25 23.66
N PRO A 102 1.93 9.34 24.42
CA PRO A 102 3.15 8.71 23.97
C PRO A 102 2.91 7.84 22.74
N TYR A 103 3.80 7.91 21.74
CA TYR A 103 3.69 7.10 20.51
C TYR A 103 3.56 5.60 20.80
N THR A 104 4.29 5.06 21.78
CA THR A 104 4.25 3.64 22.14
C THR A 104 2.87 3.22 22.65
N ALA A 105 2.16 4.09 23.38
CA ALA A 105 0.80 3.84 23.84
C ALA A 105 -0.18 3.84 22.66
N TRP A 106 -0.03 4.79 21.74
CA TRP A 106 -0.82 4.85 20.51
C TRP A 106 -0.61 3.62 19.61
N ALA A 107 0.64 3.23 19.37
CA ALA A 107 0.98 2.07 18.55
C ALA A 107 0.38 0.78 19.13
N ARG A 108 0.38 0.61 20.46
CA ARG A 108 -0.26 -0.54 21.12
C ARG A 108 -1.78 -0.52 21.01
N PHE A 109 -2.39 0.66 20.96
CA PHE A 109 -3.83 0.83 20.78
C PHE A 109 -4.27 0.59 19.33
N VAL A 110 -3.57 1.19 18.37
CA VAL A 110 -3.89 1.11 16.93
C VAL A 110 -3.43 -0.19 16.28
N GLY A 111 -2.33 -0.79 16.73
CA GLY A 111 -1.79 -2.04 16.17
C GLY A 111 -2.83 -3.15 15.97
N PRO A 112 -3.60 -3.58 16.99
CA PRO A 112 -4.62 -4.62 16.82
C PRO A 112 -5.79 -4.19 15.94
N LEU A 113 -6.09 -2.90 15.85
CA LEU A 113 -7.10 -2.37 14.93
C LEU A 113 -6.59 -2.45 13.49
N LEU A 114 -5.34 -2.05 13.24
CA LEU A 114 -4.72 -2.13 11.92
C LEU A 114 -4.71 -3.56 11.39
N LEU A 115 -4.36 -4.55 12.20
CA LEU A 115 -4.40 -5.96 11.76
C LEU A 115 -5.79 -6.38 11.27
N LYS A 116 -6.86 -5.93 11.94
CA LYS A 116 -8.24 -6.21 11.50
C LYS A 116 -8.59 -5.46 10.22
N ILE A 117 -8.15 -4.22 10.08
CA ILE A 117 -8.36 -3.41 8.87
C ILE A 117 -7.61 -4.02 7.69
N PHE A 118 -6.36 -4.47 7.88
CA PHE A 118 -5.59 -5.16 6.84
C PHE A 118 -6.22 -6.49 6.43
N ALA A 119 -6.73 -7.28 7.39
CA ALA A 119 -7.47 -8.49 7.07
C ALA A 119 -8.72 -8.18 6.22
N LEU A 120 -9.47 -7.13 6.59
CA LEU A 120 -10.63 -6.68 5.83
C LEU A 120 -10.24 -6.15 4.44
N ALA A 121 -9.13 -5.42 4.34
CA ALA A 121 -8.59 -4.89 3.09
C ALA A 121 -8.28 -6.03 2.10
N ILE A 122 -7.66 -7.11 2.58
CA ILE A 122 -7.40 -8.31 1.77
C ILE A 122 -8.70 -8.89 1.23
N VAL A 123 -9.75 -9.02 2.07
CA VAL A 123 -11.07 -9.48 1.60
C VAL A 123 -11.63 -8.57 0.52
N PHE A 124 -11.57 -7.25 0.71
CA PHE A 124 -12.03 -6.30 -0.30
C PHE A 124 -11.24 -6.35 -1.61
N LEU A 125 -9.92 -6.56 -1.55
CA LEU A 125 -9.09 -6.70 -2.75
C LEU A 125 -9.43 -7.96 -3.53
N VAL A 126 -9.60 -9.09 -2.85
CA VAL A 126 -10.03 -10.35 -3.50
C VAL A 126 -11.40 -10.18 -4.12
N LEU A 127 -12.37 -9.58 -3.41
CA LEU A 127 -13.70 -9.31 -3.97
C LEU A 127 -13.64 -8.36 -5.17
N SER A 128 -12.75 -7.36 -5.13
CA SER A 128 -12.57 -6.41 -6.23
C SER A 128 -12.07 -7.06 -7.51
N ILE A 129 -11.31 -8.15 -7.42
CA ILE A 129 -10.85 -8.90 -8.61
C ILE A 129 -12.05 -9.55 -9.30
N HIS A 130 -12.84 -10.31 -8.54
CA HIS A 130 -14.02 -11.00 -9.07
C HIS A 130 -15.04 -10.02 -9.68
N ILE A 131 -15.27 -8.86 -9.03
CA ILE A 131 -16.12 -7.81 -9.61
C ILE A 131 -15.45 -7.16 -10.83
N GLY A 132 -14.14 -6.98 -10.82
CA GLY A 132 -13.40 -6.44 -11.96
C GLY A 132 -13.54 -7.31 -13.22
N ASP A 133 -13.50 -8.62 -13.04
CA ASP A 133 -13.69 -9.63 -14.09
C ASP A 133 -15.12 -9.59 -14.65
N ASP A 134 -16.13 -9.49 -13.76
CA ASP A 134 -17.55 -9.43 -14.14
C ASP A 134 -17.91 -8.17 -14.95
N VAL A 135 -17.18 -7.07 -14.74
CA VAL A 135 -17.43 -5.79 -15.42
C VAL A 135 -16.51 -5.59 -16.64
N GLY A 136 -15.61 -6.53 -16.91
CA GLY A 136 -14.77 -6.56 -18.12
C GLY A 136 -13.64 -5.52 -18.16
N PHE A 137 -13.15 -5.09 -17.00
CA PHE A 137 -12.05 -4.12 -16.91
C PHE A 137 -10.67 -4.81 -16.94
N HIS A 138 -10.36 -5.52 -18.03
CA HIS A 138 -9.00 -5.93 -18.36
C HIS A 138 -8.37 -4.81 -19.22
N GLY A 139 -7.98 -3.71 -18.58
CA GLY A 139 -7.40 -2.52 -19.23
C GLY A 139 -5.91 -2.39 -18.97
#